data_AF-A0A9P7FEP7-F1
#
_entry.id   AF-A0A9P7FEP7-F1
#
_cell.length_a   1.000
_cell.length_b   1.000
_cell.length_c   1.000
_cell.angle_alpha   90.00
_cell.angle_beta   90.00
_cell.angle_gamma   90.00
#
_symmetry.space_group_name_H-M   'P 1'
#
loop_
_entity.id
_entity.type
_entity.pdbx_description
1 polymer ?
#
loop_
_entity_poly.entity_id
_entity_poly.type
_entity_poly.pdbx_seq_one_letter_code
_entity_poly.pdbx_strand_id
1 'polypeptide(L)'
;MSTNTHSISTLDGGVLAGIRQSIADFLRRCGLKYMDVAIDEAYYSECCQEAINRGFPMDGKYSIREYMDIGVAMASNAYTHLPAPLAPLEKGTESLSGWVSL
;
A
#
# COMPACT_ATOMS: atom_id res chain seq x y z
N MET A 1 -27.10 25.24 -0.55
CA MET A 1 -26.38 24.03 -0.10
C MET A 1 -25.89 23.29 -1.33
N SER A 2 -24.60 23.38 -1.66
CA SER A 2 -24.03 22.67 -2.82
C SER A 2 -23.59 21.28 -2.40
N THR A 3 -24.20 20.26 -3.00
CA THR A 3 -23.76 18.87 -2.91
C THR A 3 -22.56 18.70 -3.85
N ASN A 4 -21.34 18.70 -3.31
CA ASN A 4 -20.17 18.22 -4.04
C ASN A 4 -20.31 16.70 -4.20
N THR A 5 -20.97 16.28 -5.27
CA THR A 5 -20.80 14.94 -5.81
C THR A 5 -19.40 14.85 -6.38
N HIS A 6 -18.46 14.33 -5.60
CA HIS A 6 -17.24 13.74 -6.16
C HIS A 6 -17.66 12.51 -6.96
N SER A 7 -18.14 12.74 -8.19
CA SER A 7 -18.27 11.71 -9.18
C SER A 7 -16.87 11.16 -9.40
N ILE A 8 -16.60 9.97 -8.87
CA ILE A 8 -15.54 9.11 -9.37
C ILE A 8 -15.95 8.78 -10.80
N SER A 9 -15.56 9.66 -11.72
CA SER A 9 -15.71 9.44 -13.15
C SER A 9 -15.00 8.14 -13.43
N THR A 10 -15.76 7.11 -13.77
CA THR A 10 -15.23 5.85 -14.28
C THR A 10 -14.51 6.21 -15.56
N LEU A 11 -13.19 6.43 -15.49
CA LEU A 11 -12.38 6.70 -16.66
C LEU A 11 -12.58 5.52 -17.59
N ASP A 12 -13.00 5.77 -18.82
CA ASP A 12 -13.19 4.69 -19.78
C ASP A 12 -11.89 3.88 -19.92
N GLY A 13 -12.00 2.62 -20.33
CA GLY A 13 -10.84 1.73 -20.41
C GLY A 13 -9.72 2.25 -21.32
N GLY A 14 -10.06 3.08 -22.31
CA GLY A 14 -9.10 3.73 -23.20
C GLY A 14 -8.32 4.86 -22.51
N VAL A 15 -9.00 5.66 -21.70
CA VAL A 15 -8.39 6.74 -20.90
C VAL A 15 -7.46 6.17 -19.84
N LEU A 16 -7.85 5.09 -19.15
CA LEU A 16 -6.98 4.43 -18.16
C LEU A 16 -5.69 3.90 -18.82
N ALA A 17 -5.81 3.24 -19.98
CA ALA A 17 -4.66 2.75 -20.73
C ALA A 17 -3.74 3.91 -21.19
N GLY A 18 -4.33 5.02 -21.66
CA GLY A 18 -3.58 6.21 -22.07
C GLY A 18 -2.80 6.87 -20.92
N ILE A 19 -3.40 6.92 -19.72
CA ILE A 19 -2.73 7.43 -18.51
C ILE A 19 -1.54 6.53 -18.14
N ARG A 20 -1.74 5.20 -18.09
CA ARG A 20 -0.67 4.24 -17.78
C ARG A 20 0.49 4.36 -18.78
N GLN A 21 0.19 4.46 -20.07
CA GLN A 21 1.20 4.65 -21.11
C GLN A 21 1.98 5.96 -20.91
N SER A 22 1.28 7.06 -20.62
CA SER A 22 1.92 8.37 -20.39
C SER A 22 2.87 8.35 -19.17
N ILE A 23 2.46 7.65 -18.09
CA ILE A 23 3.30 7.46 -16.90
C ILE A 23 4.52 6.60 -17.25
N ALA A 24 4.33 5.49 -17.98
CA ALA A 24 5.42 4.62 -18.39
C ALA A 24 6.46 5.37 -19.25
N ASP A 25 6.00 6.20 -20.20
CA ASP A 25 6.86 7.02 -21.04
C ASP A 25 7.60 8.11 -20.27
N PHE A 26 6.96 8.71 -19.26
CA PHE A 26 7.63 9.63 -18.34
C PHE A 26 8.74 8.94 -17.54
N LEU A 27 8.43 7.83 -16.87
CA LEU A 27 9.40 7.10 -16.05
C LEU A 27 10.59 6.62 -16.90
N ARG A 28 10.33 6.12 -18.10
CA ARG A 28 11.36 5.71 -19.05
C ARG A 28 12.32 6.86 -19.40
N ARG A 29 11.81 8.07 -19.62
CA ARG A 29 12.65 9.27 -19.85
C ARG A 29 13.50 9.65 -18.63
N CYS A 30 13.03 9.34 -17.44
CA CYS A 30 13.79 9.50 -16.19
C CYS A 30 14.79 8.35 -15.95
N GLY A 31 14.89 7.37 -16.83
CA GLY A 31 15.74 6.17 -16.63
C GLY A 31 15.16 5.18 -15.62
N LEU A 32 13.89 5.34 -15.24
CA LEU A 32 13.18 4.46 -14.33
C LEU A 32 12.30 3.48 -15.12
N LYS A 33 12.08 2.30 -14.55
CA LYS A 33 11.12 1.34 -15.08
C LYS A 33 9.77 1.54 -14.40
N TYR A 34 8.71 1.64 -15.19
CA TYR A 34 7.37 1.44 -14.67
C TYR A 34 7.26 -0.01 -14.20
N MET A 35 6.85 -0.21 -12.95
CA MET A 35 6.58 -1.53 -12.39
C MET A 35 5.10 -1.56 -12.01
N ASP A 36 4.37 -2.53 -12.54
CA ASP A 36 3.06 -2.85 -11.98
C ASP A 36 3.31 -3.46 -10.60
N VAL A 37 2.85 -2.75 -9.57
CA VAL A 37 2.91 -3.25 -8.20
C VAL A 37 1.74 -4.20 -8.02
N ALA A 38 2.02 -5.50 -8.07
CA ALA A 38 1.06 -6.50 -7.63
C ALA A 38 0.85 -6.32 -6.13
N ILE A 39 -0.41 -6.23 -5.71
CA ILE A 39 -0.75 -6.17 -4.29
C ILE A 39 -0.56 -7.57 -3.71
N ASP A 40 0.17 -7.64 -2.60
CA ASP A 40 0.23 -8.85 -1.79
C ASP A 40 -1.09 -8.98 -1.03
N GLU A 41 -1.96 -9.88 -1.51
CA GLU A 41 -3.29 -10.11 -0.94
C GLU A 41 -3.26 -10.61 0.51
N ALA A 42 -2.22 -11.36 0.89
CA ALA A 42 -2.07 -11.85 2.25
C ALA A 42 -1.71 -10.68 3.18
N TYR A 43 -0.72 -9.88 2.78
CA TYR A 43 -0.31 -8.70 3.54
C TYR A 43 -1.44 -7.65 3.61
N TYR A 44 -2.17 -7.44 2.52
CA TYR A 44 -3.37 -6.60 2.50
C TYR A 44 -4.42 -7.05 3.52
N SER A 45 -4.70 -8.35 3.56
CA SER A 45 -5.66 -8.93 4.51
C SER A 45 -5.22 -8.74 5.96
N GLU A 46 -3.93 -8.92 6.25
CA GLU A 46 -3.34 -8.67 7.57
C GLU A 46 -3.49 -7.21 7.99
N CYS A 47 -3.14 -6.26 7.10
CA CYS A 47 -3.29 -4.84 7.36
C CYS A 47 -4.76 -4.45 7.60
N CYS A 48 -5.69 -5.01 6.82
CA CYS A 48 -7.12 -4.78 7.01
C CYS A 48 -7.59 -5.31 8.38
N GLN A 49 -7.16 -6.51 8.77
CA GLN A 49 -7.53 -7.10 10.06
C GLN A 49 -6.95 -6.29 11.22
N GLU A 50 -5.71 -5.83 11.11
CA GLU A 50 -5.10 -4.98 12.14
C GLU A 50 -5.80 -3.62 12.27
N ALA A 51 -6.24 -3.04 11.16
CA ALA A 51 -7.05 -1.83 11.19
C ALA A 51 -8.37 -2.05 11.96
N ILE A 52 -9.05 -3.17 11.75
CA ILE A 52 -10.24 -3.56 12.52
C ILE A 52 -9.91 -3.70 14.01
N ASN A 53 -8.80 -4.37 14.35
CA ASN A 53 -8.37 -4.56 15.73
C ASN A 53 -8.12 -3.23 16.46
N ARG A 54 -7.66 -2.20 15.72
CA ARG A 54 -7.43 -0.84 16.23
C ARG A 54 -8.69 0.03 16.25
N GLY A 55 -9.83 -0.50 15.83
CA GLY A 55 -11.11 0.21 15.82
C GLY A 55 -11.31 1.12 14.61
N PHE A 56 -10.51 0.97 13.56
CA PHE A 56 -10.76 1.71 12.32
C PHE A 56 -11.95 1.12 11.56
N PRO A 57 -12.82 1.98 11.00
CA PRO A 57 -13.91 1.53 10.16
C PRO A 57 -13.36 0.98 8.83
N MET A 58 -13.54 -0.31 8.59
CA MET A 58 -13.17 -0.96 7.32
C MET A 58 -14.36 -1.11 6.36
N ASP A 59 -15.57 -0.80 6.79
CA ASP A 59 -16.79 -0.89 6.00
C ASP A 59 -17.70 0.33 6.24
N GLY A 60 -18.68 0.54 5.36
CA GLY A 60 -19.63 1.65 5.46
C GLY A 60 -19.11 2.98 4.91
N LYS A 61 -19.89 4.05 5.13
CA LYS A 61 -19.67 5.37 4.50
C LYS A 61 -18.33 6.03 4.83
N TYR A 62 -17.75 5.71 5.98
CA TYR A 62 -16.51 6.29 6.49
C TYR A 62 -15.38 5.25 6.52
N SER A 63 -15.45 4.23 5.65
CA SER A 63 -14.45 3.18 5.55
C SER A 63 -13.11 3.73 5.10
N ILE A 64 -12.01 3.26 5.73
CA ILE A 64 -10.65 3.52 5.26
C ILE A 64 -10.14 2.47 4.26
N ARG A 65 -10.95 1.44 3.94
CA ARG A 65 -10.54 0.30 3.11
C ARG A 65 -10.03 0.71 1.73
N GLU A 66 -10.61 1.76 1.15
CA GLU A 66 -10.21 2.31 -0.14
C GLU A 66 -8.80 2.92 -0.19
N TYR A 67 -8.15 3.10 0.97
CA TYR A 67 -6.78 3.59 1.08
C TYR A 67 -5.79 2.47 1.46
N MET A 68 -6.26 1.27 1.77
CA MET A 68 -5.41 0.19 2.25
C MET A 68 -4.59 -0.43 1.12
N ASP A 69 -5.14 -0.50 -0.09
CA ASP A 69 -4.48 -1.03 -1.28
C ASP A 69 -3.20 -0.25 -1.61
N ILE A 70 -3.27 1.08 -1.64
CA ILE A 70 -2.13 1.96 -1.93
C ILE A 70 -1.12 1.95 -0.79
N GLY A 71 -1.60 1.91 0.47
CA GLY A 71 -0.73 1.79 1.64
C GLY A 71 0.11 0.51 1.60
N VAL A 72 -0.53 -0.61 1.29
CA VAL A 72 0.11 -1.92 1.14
C VAL A 72 1.10 -1.91 -0.02
N ALA A 73 0.71 -1.42 -1.19
CA ALA A 73 1.60 -1.33 -2.36
C ALA A 73 2.86 -0.49 -2.05
N MET A 74 2.71 0.65 -1.38
CA MET A 74 3.83 1.50 -0.97
C MET A 74 4.73 0.81 0.05
N ALA A 75 4.16 0.15 1.05
CA ALA A 75 4.91 -0.57 2.07
C ALA A 75 5.68 -1.76 1.46
N SER A 76 5.02 -2.60 0.65
CA SER A 76 5.66 -3.73 -0.04
C SER A 76 6.83 -3.26 -0.93
N ASN A 77 6.64 -2.16 -1.66
CA ASN A 77 7.71 -1.59 -2.48
C ASN A 77 8.87 -1.06 -1.61
N ALA A 78 8.58 -0.39 -0.49
CA ALA A 78 9.62 0.08 0.43
C ALA A 78 10.41 -1.09 1.05
N TYR A 79 9.72 -2.16 1.47
CA TYR A 79 10.33 -3.34 2.08
C TYR A 79 11.19 -4.15 1.11
N THR A 80 10.89 -4.10 -0.20
CA THR A 80 11.71 -4.74 -1.25
C THR A 80 13.15 -4.19 -1.28
N HIS A 81 13.36 -2.98 -0.77
CA HIS A 81 14.68 -2.35 -0.73
C HIS A 81 15.41 -2.53 0.61
N LEU A 82 14.79 -3.17 1.60
CA LEU A 82 15.50 -3.49 2.82
C LEU A 82 16.57 -4.55 2.54
N PRO A 83 17.77 -4.42 3.15
CA PRO A 83 18.71 -5.52 3.16
C PRO A 83 18.03 -6.75 3.77
N ALA A 84 18.29 -7.93 3.20
CA ALA A 84 17.80 -9.17 3.77
C ALA A 84 18.14 -9.20 5.27
N PRO A 85 17.20 -9.63 6.13
CA PRO A 85 17.51 -9.77 7.55
C PRO A 85 18.79 -10.58 7.68
N LEU A 86 19.77 -10.05 8.41
CA LEU A 86 20.94 -10.84 8.79
C LEU A 86 20.40 -12.14 9.38
N ALA A 87 20.95 -13.27 8.93
CA ALA A 87 20.56 -14.59 9.41
C ALA A 87 20.41 -14.57 10.94
N PRO A 88 19.44 -15.29 11.53
CA PRO A 88 19.18 -15.20 12.96
C PRO A 88 20.49 -15.39 13.72
N LEU A 89 20.90 -14.37 14.47
CA LEU A 89 21.88 -14.56 15.53
C LEU A 89 21.33 -15.70 16.38
N GLU A 90 22.13 -16.77 16.53
CA GLU A 90 21.79 -17.93 17.35
C GLU A 90 21.12 -17.46 18.64
N LYS A 91 20.00 -18.10 19.01
CA LYS A 91 19.20 -17.81 20.21
C LYS A 91 20.09 -17.55 21.44
N GLY A 92 20.42 -16.29 21.66
CA GLY A 92 20.89 -15.74 22.92
C GLY A 92 19.70 -15.06 23.57
N THR A 93 19.27 -15.58 24.70
CA THR A 93 18.14 -15.11 25.49
C THR A 93 18.35 -13.66 25.95
N GLU A 94 17.73 -12.68 25.29
CA GLU A 94 17.52 -11.36 25.88
C GLU A 94 16.09 -10.84 25.59
N SER A 95 15.43 -10.46 26.69
CA SER A 95 14.04 -10.03 26.82
C SER A 95 13.70 -8.82 25.93
N LEU A 96 12.74 -8.97 25.01
CA LEU A 96 12.17 -7.90 24.17
C LEU A 96 11.13 -7.05 24.92
N SER A 97 11.45 -6.53 26.11
CA SER A 97 10.59 -5.59 26.85
C SER A 97 10.78 -4.12 26.44
N GLY A 98 11.45 -3.84 25.32
CA GLY A 98 11.96 -2.49 25.01
C GLY A 98 11.32 -1.73 23.84
N TRP A 99 10.42 -2.30 23.05
CA TRP A 99 10.01 -1.68 21.77
C TRP A 99 8.51 -1.44 21.59
N VAL A 100 7.80 -1.11 22.67
CA VAL A 100 6.49 -0.46 22.55
C VAL A 100 6.50 0.80 23.41
N SER A 101 6.90 1.91 22.79
CA SER A 101 6.57 3.27 23.23
C SER A 101 6.75 4.21 22.05
N LEU A 102 5.65 4.45 21.32
CA LEU A 102 5.12 5.76 20.93
C LEU A 102 3.72 5.56 20.32
#